data_AF-A0A2A7S9X7-F1
#
_entry.id   AF-A0A2A7S9X7-F1
#
_cell.length_a   1.000
_cell.length_b   1.000
_cell.length_c   1.000
_cell.angle_alpha   90.00
_cell.angle_beta   90.00
_cell.angle_gamma   90.00
#
_symmetry.space_group_name_H-M   'P 1'
#
loop_
_entity.id
_entity.type
_entity.pdbx_description
1 polymer ?
#
loop_
_entity_poly.entity_id
_entity_poly.type
_entity_poly.pdbx_seq_one_letter_code
_entity_poly.pdbx_strand_id
1 'polypeptide(L)'
;MKTSMKKASMGLLLAAASACFSSSFAATQPASPAVHLPPGIAWQQGDIDAAFARAKRSNKPLLLYWGAVWCPSCNQVKATVFSQQVFKDRSSFFVPVYLDGDAENAQKLGERFKVRGYPTMILFRPDGTEVTRLPGEADLDRYMQALSLGMNATHPFKQTLAAALRDGAALKPDEWRMLADYSWDTDGGLPVPGERVAQTLQTLAAHARADHAPKEALRFALKAAVTAADGEPAQQGELDKAVGLAALQATLNDPRLSREQSDVLVAAPADLVRWLAKDATERARLSQAYDAALTRLSTDASLSAIDRTIALHGRVSLARLAAPKGTPLPAPLLDTVRKQVSATTQAATNPYEHAAVVSEGADTLTDAGLYDDSDALLEAELPRSSTPYYFMSGLAANAKARGDKAAALEWYRKAYEATSGSATRLRWGATYLANAVTLAPDDSTRIEGIASGVLNQVGQTRNAFYGANRRALSKVVTQLVQWNKDGRHEGAVKSVVKQFEGVCGKLPAGDPQTSTCHDLIQPAKA
;
A
#
# COMPACT_ATOMS: atom_id res chain seq x y z
N MET A 1 -59.52 53.40 -34.52
CA MET A 1 -60.09 53.02 -35.84
C MET A 1 -59.98 51.52 -36.02
N LYS A 2 -61.16 50.88 -36.18
CA LYS A 2 -61.43 49.56 -36.80
C LYS A 2 -60.69 48.31 -36.30
N THR A 3 -61.34 47.73 -35.29
CA THR A 3 -61.66 46.30 -35.06
C THR A 3 -61.58 45.31 -36.23
N SER A 4 -61.16 44.08 -35.93
CA SER A 4 -61.67 42.82 -36.51
C SER A 4 -61.39 41.66 -35.51
N MET A 5 -62.31 41.27 -34.63
CA MET A 5 -63.40 40.26 -34.76
C MET A 5 -62.96 38.83 -35.14
N LYS A 6 -63.14 37.89 -34.20
CA LYS A 6 -64.08 36.72 -34.24
C LYS A 6 -63.76 35.80 -33.03
N LYS A 7 -64.62 35.73 -32.01
CA LYS A 7 -65.86 34.92 -31.87
C LYS A 7 -65.61 33.41 -31.73
N ALA A 8 -65.86 32.88 -30.53
CA ALA A 8 -66.66 31.67 -30.24
C ALA A 8 -66.74 31.55 -28.70
N SER A 9 -67.84 31.95 -28.08
CA SER A 9 -69.03 31.13 -27.80
C SER A 9 -68.86 30.27 -26.54
N MET A 10 -69.77 30.56 -25.61
CA MET A 10 -69.84 30.17 -24.21
C MET A 10 -70.79 28.98 -24.04
N GLY A 11 -70.47 28.11 -23.08
CA GLY A 11 -71.31 26.99 -22.61
C GLY A 11 -70.45 26.12 -21.67
N LEU A 12 -70.22 26.49 -20.42
CA LEU A 12 -71.08 26.34 -19.23
C LEU A 12 -71.42 24.87 -18.91
N LEU A 13 -70.76 24.28 -17.91
CA LEU A 13 -71.35 23.89 -16.60
C LEU A 13 -70.48 22.83 -15.87
N LEU A 14 -70.15 23.18 -14.62
CA LEU A 14 -69.86 22.39 -13.41
C LEU A 14 -68.96 21.14 -13.52
N ALA A 15 -67.87 21.14 -12.74
CA ALA A 15 -67.71 20.22 -11.60
C ALA A 15 -66.45 20.52 -10.76
N ALA A 16 -66.67 20.56 -9.44
CA ALA A 16 -65.75 20.25 -8.34
C ALA A 16 -64.33 20.85 -8.34
N ALA A 17 -64.12 21.82 -7.45
CA ALA A 17 -62.80 22.21 -6.99
C ALA A 17 -62.17 21.08 -6.16
N SER A 18 -61.29 20.30 -6.78
CA SER A 18 -60.33 19.44 -6.08
C SER A 18 -59.03 20.21 -5.94
N ALA A 19 -58.68 20.57 -4.70
CA ALA A 19 -57.37 21.11 -4.36
C ALA A 19 -56.30 20.03 -4.56
N CYS A 20 -55.55 20.11 -5.65
CA CYS A 20 -54.35 19.30 -5.84
C CYS A 20 -53.20 19.90 -5.00
N PHE A 21 -52.90 19.27 -3.87
CA PHE A 21 -51.58 19.34 -3.25
C PHE A 21 -50.57 18.72 -4.20
N SER A 22 -49.77 19.56 -4.87
CA SER A 22 -48.59 19.09 -5.61
C SER A 22 -47.49 18.75 -4.62
N SER A 23 -47.47 17.50 -4.14
CA SER A 23 -46.31 16.94 -3.46
C SER A 23 -45.18 16.78 -4.47
N SER A 24 -44.24 17.72 -4.47
CA SER A 24 -42.95 17.57 -5.14
C SER A 24 -42.19 16.44 -4.47
N PHE A 25 -42.23 15.24 -5.06
CA PHE A 25 -41.27 14.19 -4.78
C PHE A 25 -39.89 14.66 -5.27
N ALA A 26 -39.12 15.28 -4.38
CA ALA A 26 -37.69 15.37 -4.55
C ALA A 26 -37.16 13.94 -4.55
N ALA A 27 -36.82 13.41 -5.72
CA ALA A 27 -36.13 12.14 -5.84
C ALA A 27 -34.80 12.28 -5.07
N THR A 28 -34.73 11.64 -3.91
CA THR A 28 -33.48 11.48 -3.16
C THR A 28 -32.52 10.72 -4.06
N GLN A 29 -31.56 11.42 -4.66
CA GLN A 29 -30.46 10.76 -5.33
C GLN A 29 -29.78 9.86 -4.29
N PRO A 30 -29.50 8.58 -4.60
CA PRO A 30 -28.70 7.76 -3.71
C PRO A 30 -27.37 8.48 -3.47
N ALA A 31 -27.05 8.71 -2.20
CA ALA A 31 -25.77 9.28 -1.82
C ALA A 31 -24.67 8.46 -2.49
N SER A 32 -23.82 9.11 -3.28
CA SER A 32 -22.60 8.46 -3.76
C SER A 32 -21.87 7.87 -2.55
N PRO A 33 -21.39 6.62 -2.61
CA PRO A 33 -20.71 6.00 -1.47
C PRO A 33 -19.64 6.95 -0.94
N ALA A 34 -19.63 7.17 0.37
CA ALA A 34 -18.77 8.15 1.01
C ALA A 34 -17.31 7.89 0.61
N VAL A 35 -16.71 8.87 -0.05
CA VAL A 35 -15.33 8.77 -0.53
C VAL A 35 -14.41 8.80 0.68
N HIS A 36 -13.66 7.72 0.92
CA HIS A 36 -12.72 7.63 2.05
C HIS A 36 -11.43 8.44 1.81
N LEU A 37 -11.58 9.73 1.47
CA LEU A 37 -10.52 10.70 1.20
C LEU A 37 -10.76 12.02 1.96
N PRO A 38 -9.69 12.74 2.35
CA PRO A 38 -9.84 14.08 2.93
C PRO A 38 -10.63 15.02 2.01
N PRO A 39 -11.49 15.90 2.57
CA PRO A 39 -12.23 16.88 1.79
C PRO A 39 -11.29 17.97 1.24
N GLY A 40 -11.75 18.70 0.21
CA GLY A 40 -11.02 19.86 -0.36
C GLY A 40 -10.21 19.55 -1.62
N ILE A 41 -10.27 18.32 -2.13
CA ILE A 41 -9.70 17.93 -3.43
C ILE A 41 -10.82 17.36 -4.29
N ALA A 42 -10.89 17.77 -5.54
CA ALA A 42 -11.92 17.34 -6.49
C ALA A 42 -11.60 15.97 -7.13
N TRP A 43 -11.43 14.94 -6.29
CA TRP A 43 -11.08 13.58 -6.71
C TRP A 43 -12.09 12.99 -7.71
N GLN A 44 -11.60 12.62 -8.89
CA GLN A 44 -12.37 11.87 -9.88
C GLN A 44 -12.28 10.38 -9.60
N GLN A 45 -13.40 9.68 -9.75
CA GLN A 45 -13.52 8.24 -9.53
C GLN A 45 -14.26 7.60 -10.71
N GLY A 46 -14.08 6.30 -10.88
CA GLY A 46 -14.75 5.53 -11.92
C GLY A 46 -13.99 5.51 -13.24
N ASP A 47 -14.52 6.17 -14.27
CA ASP A 47 -13.98 6.12 -15.63
C ASP A 47 -12.65 6.88 -15.77
N ILE A 48 -11.56 6.11 -15.71
CA ILE A 48 -10.20 6.65 -15.84
C ILE A 48 -9.90 7.20 -17.23
N ASP A 49 -10.50 6.63 -18.29
CA ASP A 49 -10.26 7.10 -19.66
C ASP A 49 -10.94 8.46 -19.86
N ALA A 50 -12.09 8.70 -19.25
CA ALA A 50 -12.71 10.02 -19.18
C ALA A 50 -11.82 11.05 -18.44
N ALA A 51 -11.12 10.63 -17.37
CA ALA A 51 -10.19 11.48 -16.65
C ALA A 51 -8.97 11.86 -17.50
N PHE A 52 -8.36 10.92 -18.23
CA PHE A 52 -7.31 11.21 -19.20
C PHE A 52 -7.80 12.11 -20.33
N ALA A 53 -9.00 11.88 -20.86
CA ALA A 53 -9.58 12.75 -21.87
C ALA A 53 -9.80 14.17 -21.36
N ARG A 54 -10.19 14.35 -20.08
CA ARG A 54 -10.27 15.66 -19.43
C ARG A 54 -8.90 16.29 -19.24
N ALA A 55 -7.89 15.54 -18.79
CA ALA A 55 -6.52 16.03 -18.65
C ALA A 55 -6.02 16.61 -19.97
N LYS A 56 -6.20 15.88 -21.07
CA LYS A 56 -5.90 16.32 -22.43
C LYS A 56 -6.66 17.59 -22.83
N ARG A 57 -7.99 17.62 -22.66
CA ARG A 57 -8.83 18.79 -23.03
C ARG A 57 -8.50 20.05 -22.22
N SER A 58 -8.14 19.88 -20.95
CA SER A 58 -7.82 21.00 -20.06
C SER A 58 -6.33 21.37 -20.06
N ASN A 59 -5.51 20.65 -20.83
CA ASN A 59 -4.05 20.77 -20.85
C ASN A 59 -3.42 20.75 -19.43
N LYS A 60 -3.96 19.89 -18.55
CA LYS A 60 -3.48 19.71 -17.18
C LYS A 60 -2.85 18.33 -17.02
N PRO A 61 -1.78 18.19 -16.22
CA PRO A 61 -1.30 16.88 -15.78
C PRO A 61 -2.42 16.09 -15.08
N LEU A 62 -2.27 14.77 -15.01
CA LEU A 62 -3.15 13.89 -14.25
C LEU A 62 -2.36 13.25 -13.12
N LEU A 63 -2.87 13.34 -11.88
CA LEU A 63 -2.32 12.62 -10.73
C LEU A 63 -3.24 11.46 -10.41
N LEU A 64 -2.79 10.24 -10.68
CA LEU A 64 -3.49 9.01 -10.31
C LEU A 64 -3.02 8.55 -8.93
N TYR A 65 -3.94 8.46 -7.97
CA TYR A 65 -3.73 7.81 -6.68
C TYR A 65 -4.47 6.46 -6.68
N TRP A 66 -3.72 5.36 -6.60
CA TRP A 66 -4.26 4.02 -6.37
C TRP A 66 -4.01 3.60 -4.91
N GLY A 67 -5.07 3.34 -4.16
CA GLY A 67 -4.99 2.91 -2.77
C GLY A 67 -6.19 2.08 -2.34
N ALA A 68 -6.25 1.71 -1.07
CA ALA A 68 -7.37 1.01 -0.48
C ALA A 68 -7.78 1.67 0.84
N VAL A 69 -9.05 1.54 1.23
CA VAL A 69 -9.58 2.12 2.47
C VAL A 69 -8.88 1.56 3.71
N TRP A 70 -8.62 0.25 3.72
CA TRP A 70 -8.01 -0.47 4.85
C TRP A 70 -6.50 -0.28 4.99
N CYS A 71 -5.84 0.29 3.97
CA CYS A 71 -4.38 0.32 3.86
C CYS A 71 -3.76 1.36 4.81
N PRO A 72 -2.89 0.99 5.77
CA PRO A 72 -2.32 1.95 6.73
C PRO A 72 -1.46 3.04 6.09
N SER A 73 -0.52 2.66 5.21
CA SER A 73 0.33 3.63 4.49
C SER A 73 -0.49 4.57 3.59
N CYS A 74 -1.66 4.11 3.13
CA CYS A 74 -2.61 4.96 2.42
C CYS A 74 -3.25 6.01 3.35
N ASN A 75 -3.57 5.62 4.58
CA ASN A 75 -4.10 6.53 5.60
C ASN A 75 -3.03 7.50 6.11
N GLN A 76 -1.75 7.09 6.18
CA GLN A 76 -0.62 8.00 6.38
C GLN A 76 -0.60 9.10 5.31
N VAL A 77 -0.55 8.76 4.02
CA VAL A 77 -0.57 9.78 2.93
C VAL A 77 -1.79 10.71 3.02
N LYS A 78 -2.97 10.17 3.32
CA LYS A 78 -4.17 10.98 3.51
C LYS A 78 -4.02 11.96 4.68
N ALA A 79 -3.40 11.54 5.77
CA ALA A 79 -3.18 12.34 6.97
C ALA A 79 -2.06 13.38 6.82
N THR A 80 -0.96 13.03 6.14
CA THR A 80 0.26 13.84 6.10
C THR A 80 0.40 14.67 4.83
N VAL A 81 -0.25 14.26 3.74
CA VAL A 81 -0.16 14.95 2.43
C VAL A 81 -1.52 15.50 1.99
N PHE A 82 -2.51 14.64 1.76
CA PHE A 82 -3.76 15.08 1.10
C PHE A 82 -4.65 15.96 1.98
N SER A 83 -4.52 15.86 3.31
CA SER A 83 -5.19 16.75 4.27
C SER A 83 -4.62 18.17 4.28
N GLN A 84 -3.39 18.37 3.79
CA GLN A 84 -2.64 19.60 3.94
C GLN A 84 -3.09 20.66 2.93
N GLN A 85 -3.17 21.92 3.39
CA GLN A 85 -3.66 23.01 2.55
C GLN A 85 -2.78 23.21 1.31
N VAL A 86 -1.45 23.09 1.45
CA VAL A 86 -0.51 23.23 0.34
C VAL A 86 -0.76 22.22 -0.78
N PHE A 87 -1.16 20.98 -0.45
CA PHE A 87 -1.52 19.97 -1.45
C PHE A 87 -2.90 20.24 -2.04
N LYS A 88 -3.89 20.64 -1.23
CA LYS A 88 -5.22 21.03 -1.69
C LYS A 88 -5.16 22.15 -2.72
N ASP A 89 -4.39 23.20 -2.43
CA ASP A 89 -4.18 24.32 -3.35
C ASP A 89 -3.50 23.85 -4.64
N ARG A 90 -2.46 23.01 -4.52
CA ARG A 90 -1.74 22.43 -5.65
C ARG A 90 -2.65 21.55 -6.52
N SER A 91 -3.65 20.89 -5.94
CA SER A 91 -4.54 19.98 -6.66
C SER A 91 -5.37 20.65 -7.76
N SER A 92 -5.51 21.97 -7.72
CA SER A 92 -6.16 22.75 -8.78
C SER A 92 -5.38 22.77 -10.11
N PHE A 93 -4.07 22.44 -10.08
CA PHE A 93 -3.18 22.48 -11.24
C PHE A 93 -3.07 21.13 -11.99
N PHE A 94 -3.73 20.08 -11.51
CA PHE A 94 -3.80 18.78 -12.18
C PHE A 94 -5.23 18.21 -12.11
N VAL A 95 -5.46 17.10 -12.79
CA VAL A 95 -6.67 16.27 -12.65
C VAL A 95 -6.39 15.20 -11.60
N PRO A 96 -6.91 15.33 -10.36
CA PRO A 96 -6.75 14.31 -9.33
C PRO A 96 -7.71 13.14 -9.58
N VAL A 97 -7.17 11.92 -9.68
CA VAL A 97 -7.93 10.68 -9.87
C VAL A 97 -7.66 9.75 -8.70
N TYR A 98 -8.73 9.26 -8.07
CA TYR A 98 -8.66 8.20 -7.09
C TYR A 98 -9.18 6.89 -7.71
N LEU A 99 -8.33 5.86 -7.65
CA LEU A 99 -8.72 4.49 -7.89
C LEU A 99 -8.73 3.76 -6.55
N ASP A 100 -9.86 3.18 -6.17
CA ASP A 100 -9.94 2.26 -5.04
C ASP A 100 -9.54 0.85 -5.50
N GLY A 101 -8.69 0.16 -4.74
CA GLY A 101 -8.27 -1.22 -4.94
C GLY A 101 -9.39 -2.27 -5.03
N ASP A 102 -10.55 -1.97 -4.46
CA ASP A 102 -11.75 -2.81 -4.49
C ASP A 102 -12.77 -2.41 -5.55
N ALA A 103 -12.53 -1.35 -6.33
CA ALA A 103 -13.39 -1.02 -7.46
C ALA A 103 -13.39 -2.15 -8.51
N GLU A 104 -14.52 -2.35 -9.19
CA GLU A 104 -14.76 -3.52 -10.08
C GLU A 104 -13.63 -3.74 -11.11
N ASN A 105 -13.08 -2.66 -11.68
CA ASN A 105 -12.02 -2.69 -12.69
C ASN A 105 -10.60 -2.46 -12.15
N ALA A 106 -10.44 -2.26 -10.84
CA ALA A 106 -9.19 -1.80 -10.23
C ALA A 106 -8.01 -2.72 -10.53
N GLN A 107 -8.21 -4.04 -10.47
CA GLN A 107 -7.13 -5.00 -10.66
C GLN A 107 -6.62 -5.04 -12.11
N LYS A 108 -7.52 -4.84 -13.09
CA LYS A 108 -7.16 -4.72 -14.51
C LYS A 108 -6.44 -3.40 -14.78
N LEU A 109 -6.89 -2.30 -14.16
CA LEU A 109 -6.21 -1.02 -14.22
C LEU A 109 -4.83 -1.06 -13.56
N GLY A 110 -4.69 -1.78 -12.44
CA GLY A 110 -3.41 -2.03 -11.79
C GLY A 110 -2.39 -2.70 -12.72
N GLU A 111 -2.81 -3.68 -13.52
CA GLU A 111 -1.96 -4.28 -14.54
C GLU A 111 -1.64 -3.35 -15.72
N ARG A 112 -2.60 -2.50 -16.11
CA ARG A 112 -2.40 -1.46 -17.15
C ARG A 112 -1.32 -0.47 -16.72
N PHE A 113 -1.37 0.02 -15.50
CA PHE A 113 -0.40 0.97 -14.94
C PHE A 113 0.80 0.31 -14.27
N LYS A 114 0.92 -1.02 -14.35
CA LYS A 114 2.04 -1.79 -13.77
C LYS A 114 2.28 -1.43 -12.31
N VAL A 115 1.24 -1.42 -11.51
CA VAL A 115 1.36 -1.11 -10.09
C VAL A 115 1.46 -2.39 -9.26
N ARG A 116 2.43 -2.42 -8.33
CA ARG A 116 2.71 -3.57 -7.47
C ARG A 116 2.03 -3.52 -6.10
N GLY A 117 1.87 -2.32 -5.54
CA GLY A 117 1.40 -2.14 -4.16
C GLY A 117 0.61 -0.85 -3.93
N TYR A 118 0.18 -0.65 -2.69
CA TYR A 118 -0.46 0.57 -2.23
C TYR A 118 0.40 1.26 -1.19
N PRO A 119 0.34 2.60 -1.06
CA PRO A 119 -0.26 3.53 -2.02
C PRO A 119 0.62 3.67 -3.26
N THR A 120 0.03 3.89 -4.43
CA THR A 120 0.78 4.29 -5.64
C THR A 120 0.27 5.62 -6.17
N MET A 121 1.17 6.56 -6.42
CA MET A 121 0.85 7.87 -6.98
C MET A 121 1.63 8.09 -8.26
N ILE A 122 0.94 8.20 -9.40
CA ILE A 122 1.55 8.35 -10.71
C ILE A 122 1.15 9.70 -11.30
N LEU A 123 2.14 10.48 -11.74
CA LEU A 123 1.92 11.73 -12.44
C LEU A 123 2.06 11.52 -13.95
N PHE A 124 1.05 11.93 -14.70
CA PHE A 124 1.02 11.88 -16.16
C PHE A 124 0.98 13.29 -16.77
N ARG A 125 1.57 13.44 -17.95
CA ARG A 125 1.35 14.60 -18.83
C ARG A 125 -0.09 14.62 -19.36
N PRO A 126 -0.57 15.77 -19.87
CA PRO A 126 -1.90 15.86 -20.50
C PRO A 126 -2.12 14.87 -21.65
N ASP A 127 -1.05 14.42 -22.33
CA ASP A 127 -1.11 13.45 -23.41
C ASP A 127 -1.16 11.98 -22.93
N GLY A 128 -1.07 11.73 -21.62
CA GLY A 128 -1.06 10.40 -21.02
C GLY A 128 0.32 9.80 -20.81
N THR A 129 1.41 10.52 -21.12
CA THR A 129 2.77 10.05 -20.85
C THR A 129 3.05 10.04 -19.35
N GLU A 130 3.43 8.88 -18.80
CA GLU A 130 3.87 8.77 -17.41
C GLU A 130 5.17 9.57 -17.19
N VAL A 131 5.15 10.49 -16.24
CA VAL A 131 6.27 11.37 -15.91
C VAL A 131 7.10 10.78 -14.78
N THR A 132 6.46 10.49 -13.65
CA THR A 132 7.13 10.01 -12.44
C THR A 132 6.11 9.33 -11.51
N ARG A 133 6.62 8.57 -10.53
CA ARG A 133 5.85 8.04 -9.41
C ARG A 133 6.34 8.68 -8.11
N LEU A 134 5.40 9.17 -7.31
CA LEU A 134 5.69 9.98 -6.13
C LEU A 134 5.92 9.12 -4.88
N PRO A 135 6.84 9.52 -3.97
CA PRO A 135 7.20 8.75 -2.79
C PRO A 135 6.15 8.96 -1.68
N GLY A 136 5.24 8.00 -1.49
CA GLY A 136 4.17 8.09 -0.49
C GLY A 136 4.65 8.12 0.97
N GLU A 137 5.84 7.58 1.23
CA GLU A 137 6.45 7.47 2.56
C GLU A 137 7.25 8.72 2.95
N ALA A 138 7.50 9.62 1.99
CA ALA A 138 8.23 10.85 2.25
C ALA A 138 7.38 11.84 3.05
N ASP A 139 8.05 12.71 3.81
CA ASP A 139 7.38 13.82 4.46
C ASP A 139 6.80 14.82 3.45
N LEU A 140 5.95 15.72 3.95
CA LEU A 140 5.21 16.68 3.12
C LEU A 140 6.13 17.51 2.23
N ASP A 141 7.25 18.00 2.77
CA ASP A 141 8.15 18.89 2.03
C ASP A 141 8.79 18.17 0.85
N ARG A 142 9.33 16.96 1.09
CA ARG A 142 9.91 16.15 0.01
C ARG A 142 8.84 15.69 -0.98
N TYR A 143 7.65 15.32 -0.53
CA TYR A 143 6.54 14.97 -1.43
C TYR A 143 6.17 16.13 -2.36
N MET A 144 6.01 17.34 -1.80
CA MET A 144 5.65 18.54 -2.57
C MET A 144 6.77 18.97 -3.52
N GLN A 145 8.04 18.75 -3.15
CA GLN A 145 9.17 18.91 -4.05
C GLN A 145 9.09 17.92 -5.23
N ALA A 146 8.94 16.62 -4.97
CA ALA A 146 8.84 15.60 -6.00
C ALA A 146 7.65 15.85 -6.96
N LEU A 147 6.50 16.26 -6.43
CA LEU A 147 5.33 16.66 -7.22
C LEU A 147 5.64 17.87 -8.11
N SER A 148 6.29 18.89 -7.56
CA SER A 148 6.66 20.10 -8.32
C SER A 148 7.68 19.80 -9.42
N LEU A 149 8.67 18.95 -9.14
CA LEU A 149 9.65 18.48 -10.14
C LEU A 149 8.94 17.71 -11.26
N GLY A 150 8.07 16.77 -10.90
CA GLY A 150 7.30 16.00 -11.87
C GLY A 150 6.42 16.88 -12.76
N MET A 151 5.74 17.88 -12.20
CA MET A 151 4.89 18.80 -12.98
C MET A 151 5.68 19.64 -14.00
N ASN A 152 6.97 19.88 -13.74
CA ASN A 152 7.85 20.69 -14.59
C ASN A 152 8.89 19.86 -15.35
N ALA A 153 8.80 18.52 -15.30
CA ALA A 153 9.82 17.65 -15.83
C ALA A 153 9.93 17.77 -17.35
N THR A 154 11.14 18.02 -17.85
CA THR A 154 11.42 18.03 -19.30
C THR A 154 11.28 16.63 -19.89
N HIS A 155 11.80 15.61 -19.19
CA HIS A 155 11.82 14.22 -19.64
C HIS A 155 11.05 13.32 -18.67
N PRO A 156 10.35 12.27 -19.16
CA PRO A 156 9.75 11.26 -18.30
C PRO A 156 10.81 10.38 -17.65
N PHE A 157 10.47 9.77 -16.50
CA PHE A 157 11.33 8.88 -15.72
C PHE A 157 12.12 7.89 -16.56
N LYS A 158 11.47 7.17 -17.50
CA LYS A 158 12.14 6.15 -18.33
C LYS A 158 13.27 6.75 -19.18
N GLN A 159 13.08 7.94 -19.73
CA GLN A 159 14.10 8.62 -20.52
C GLN A 159 15.22 9.16 -19.61
N THR A 160 14.86 9.76 -18.48
CA THR A 160 15.82 10.27 -17.50
C THR A 160 16.69 9.14 -16.93
N LEU A 161 16.09 8.00 -16.59
CA LEU A 161 16.78 6.82 -16.10
C LEU A 161 17.73 6.25 -17.16
N ALA A 162 17.26 6.09 -18.40
CA ALA A 162 18.11 5.64 -19.49
C ALA A 162 19.31 6.57 -19.71
N ALA A 163 19.12 7.90 -19.60
CA ALA A 163 20.20 8.86 -19.69
C ALA A 163 21.19 8.74 -18.52
N ALA A 164 20.67 8.58 -17.29
CA ALA A 164 21.46 8.46 -16.06
C ALA A 164 22.28 7.18 -15.98
N LEU A 165 21.88 6.11 -16.66
CA LEU A 165 22.59 4.83 -16.67
C LEU A 165 23.72 4.76 -17.70
N ARG A 166 23.92 5.79 -18.54
CA ARG A 166 25.05 5.85 -19.47
C ARG A 166 26.34 6.24 -18.76
N ASP A 167 27.46 5.70 -19.23
CA ASP A 167 28.78 6.12 -18.77
C ASP A 167 28.99 7.61 -19.06
N GLY A 168 29.48 8.36 -18.08
CA GLY A 168 29.64 9.81 -18.18
C GLY A 168 28.32 10.58 -18.26
N ALA A 169 27.22 10.02 -17.73
CA ALA A 169 25.94 10.72 -17.65
C ALA A 169 26.06 12.10 -16.98
N ALA A 170 25.56 13.12 -17.66
CA ALA A 170 25.41 14.48 -17.15
C ALA A 170 23.94 14.87 -17.23
N LEU A 171 23.30 15.06 -16.08
CA LEU A 171 21.87 15.37 -15.96
C LEU A 171 21.68 16.73 -15.30
N LYS A 172 20.48 17.31 -15.46
CA LYS A 172 20.12 18.49 -14.68
C LYS A 172 19.94 18.11 -13.20
N PRO A 173 20.21 19.02 -12.25
CA PRO A 173 20.00 18.75 -10.82
C PRO A 173 18.58 18.23 -10.48
N ASP A 174 17.57 18.77 -11.16
CA ASP A 174 16.17 18.38 -10.96
C ASP A 174 15.86 16.97 -11.48
N GLU A 175 16.59 16.51 -12.50
CA GLU A 175 16.46 15.14 -13.02
C GLU A 175 17.08 14.13 -12.05
N TRP A 176 18.23 14.45 -11.44
CA TRP A 176 18.80 13.63 -10.37
C TRP A 176 17.88 13.52 -9.17
N ARG A 177 17.28 14.63 -8.73
CA ARG A 177 16.31 14.64 -7.62
C ARG A 177 15.09 13.80 -7.93
N MET A 178 14.52 13.95 -9.13
CA MET A 178 13.36 13.16 -9.56
C MET A 178 13.66 11.66 -9.53
N LEU A 179 14.85 11.23 -9.97
CA LEU A 179 15.27 9.83 -9.88
C LEU A 179 15.47 9.37 -8.42
N ALA A 180 16.06 10.22 -7.58
CA ALA A 180 16.32 9.90 -6.17
C ALA A 180 15.04 9.77 -5.35
N ASP A 181 13.97 10.48 -5.72
CA ASP A 181 12.67 10.46 -5.05
C ASP A 181 11.62 9.58 -5.74
N TYR A 182 12.00 8.84 -6.79
CA TYR A 182 11.11 7.87 -7.43
C TYR A 182 10.68 6.75 -6.48
N SER A 183 9.42 6.32 -6.56
CA SER A 183 8.91 5.13 -5.87
C SER A 183 9.19 3.87 -6.69
N TRP A 184 10.36 3.27 -6.44
CA TRP A 184 10.86 2.08 -7.15
C TRP A 184 10.08 0.80 -6.82
N ASP A 185 9.63 0.69 -5.58
CA ASP A 185 8.93 -0.45 -4.98
C ASP A 185 7.52 -0.64 -5.56
N THR A 186 6.85 0.45 -5.93
CA THR A 186 5.48 0.39 -6.48
C THR A 186 5.42 0.16 -7.99
N ASP A 187 6.55 0.30 -8.71
CA ASP A 187 6.60 0.21 -10.18
C ASP A 187 6.92 -1.19 -10.69
N GLY A 188 5.90 -1.95 -11.11
CA GLY A 188 6.06 -3.26 -11.75
C GLY A 188 6.49 -3.20 -13.23
N GLY A 189 6.67 -2.00 -13.78
CA GLY A 189 7.05 -1.73 -15.15
C GLY A 189 8.39 -0.99 -15.27
N LEU A 190 9.25 -1.11 -14.24
CA LEU A 190 10.60 -0.57 -14.24
C LEU A 190 11.35 -1.03 -15.51
N PRO A 191 12.09 -0.14 -16.18
CA PRO A 191 12.90 -0.49 -17.34
C PRO A 191 14.23 -1.14 -16.94
N VAL A 192 14.24 -1.91 -15.83
CA VAL A 192 15.38 -2.67 -15.33
C VAL A 192 14.87 -4.03 -14.80
N PRO A 193 15.70 -5.10 -14.83
CA PRO A 193 15.32 -6.38 -14.25
C PRO A 193 14.98 -6.24 -12.77
N GLY A 194 13.87 -6.87 -12.33
CA GLY A 194 13.33 -6.69 -10.98
C GLY A 194 14.31 -7.11 -9.89
N GLU A 195 15.12 -8.12 -10.17
CA GLU A 195 16.19 -8.66 -9.32
C GLU A 195 17.47 -7.80 -9.29
N ARG A 196 17.55 -6.73 -10.09
CA ARG A 196 18.74 -5.86 -10.20
C ARG A 196 18.46 -4.42 -9.78
N VAL A 197 17.39 -4.16 -9.04
CA VAL A 197 17.02 -2.80 -8.61
C VAL A 197 18.10 -2.22 -7.68
N ALA A 198 18.56 -2.98 -6.68
CA ALA A 198 19.62 -2.52 -5.78
C ALA A 198 20.93 -2.19 -6.52
N GLN A 199 21.33 -3.01 -7.49
CA GLN A 199 22.50 -2.75 -8.32
C GLN A 199 22.33 -1.50 -9.19
N THR A 200 21.16 -1.33 -9.80
CA THR A 200 20.83 -0.12 -10.58
C THR A 200 20.97 1.13 -9.72
N LEU A 201 20.44 1.12 -8.49
CA LEU A 201 20.56 2.22 -7.55
C LEU A 201 22.03 2.49 -7.16
N GLN A 202 22.86 1.45 -6.98
CA GLN A 202 24.28 1.64 -6.71
C GLN A 202 25.03 2.25 -7.91
N THR A 203 24.69 1.86 -9.14
CA THR A 203 25.21 2.51 -10.37
C THR A 203 24.81 3.98 -10.43
N LEU A 204 23.54 4.31 -10.17
CA LEU A 204 23.07 5.70 -10.11
C LEU A 204 23.79 6.51 -9.03
N ALA A 205 24.09 5.90 -7.87
CA ALA A 205 24.88 6.55 -6.83
C ALA A 205 26.28 6.93 -7.31
N ALA A 206 26.93 6.06 -8.08
CA ALA A 206 28.25 6.32 -8.66
C ALA A 206 28.19 7.43 -9.73
N HIS A 207 27.20 7.37 -10.63
CA HIS A 207 27.04 8.36 -11.71
C HIS A 207 26.66 9.74 -11.16
N ALA A 208 25.72 9.82 -10.22
CA ALA A 208 25.36 11.07 -9.55
C ALA A 208 26.56 11.69 -8.83
N ARG A 209 27.43 10.87 -8.20
CA ARG A 209 28.65 11.37 -7.57
C ARG A 209 29.63 11.95 -8.60
N ALA A 210 29.81 11.26 -9.73
CA ALA A 210 30.66 11.72 -10.82
C ALA A 210 30.15 13.03 -11.45
N ASP A 211 28.83 13.20 -11.50
CA ASP A 211 28.15 14.39 -12.02
C ASP A 211 27.87 15.46 -10.94
N HIS A 212 28.66 15.48 -9.86
CA HIS A 212 28.59 16.50 -8.80
C HIS A 212 27.21 16.65 -8.11
N ALA A 213 26.43 15.56 -8.02
CA ALA A 213 25.15 15.47 -7.30
C ALA A 213 25.27 14.61 -6.00
N PRO A 214 26.01 15.07 -4.97
CA PRO A 214 26.37 14.24 -3.82
C PRO A 214 25.18 13.88 -2.91
N LYS A 215 24.13 14.70 -2.86
CA LYS A 215 22.95 14.42 -2.03
C LYS A 215 22.15 13.26 -2.60
N GLU A 216 21.95 13.29 -3.91
CA GLU A 216 21.25 12.26 -4.67
C GLU A 216 22.09 10.97 -4.68
N ALA A 217 23.42 11.08 -4.84
CA ALA A 217 24.33 9.95 -4.69
C ALA A 217 24.23 9.25 -3.33
N LEU A 218 24.16 10.02 -2.23
CA LEU A 218 23.96 9.47 -0.88
C LEU A 218 22.62 8.72 -0.77
N ARG A 219 21.54 9.34 -1.25
CA ARG A 219 20.19 8.75 -1.19
C ARG A 219 20.08 7.47 -2.02
N PHE A 220 20.66 7.43 -3.22
CA PHE A 220 20.74 6.22 -4.03
C PHE A 220 21.51 5.10 -3.32
N ALA A 221 22.65 5.42 -2.71
CA ALA A 221 23.43 4.43 -1.97
C ALA A 221 22.67 3.86 -0.76
N LEU A 222 21.93 4.68 -0.03
CA LEU A 222 21.05 4.22 1.06
C LEU A 222 19.91 3.34 0.54
N LYS A 223 19.20 3.78 -0.50
CA LYS A 223 18.10 3.01 -1.11
C LYS A 223 18.60 1.68 -1.69
N ALA A 224 19.78 1.66 -2.31
CA ALA A 224 20.41 0.43 -2.78
C ALA A 224 20.65 -0.56 -1.63
N ALA A 225 21.20 -0.05 -0.52
CA ALA A 225 21.48 -0.86 0.66
C ALA A 225 20.21 -1.39 1.33
N VAL A 226 19.16 -0.57 1.46
CA VAL A 226 17.85 -1.00 1.99
C VAL A 226 17.23 -2.06 1.07
N THR A 227 17.20 -1.83 -0.25
CA THR A 227 16.63 -2.78 -1.22
C THR A 227 17.35 -4.13 -1.18
N ALA A 228 18.67 -4.14 -0.98
CA ALA A 228 19.45 -5.37 -0.86
C ALA A 228 19.25 -6.09 0.49
N ALA A 229 18.97 -5.33 1.55
CA ALA A 229 18.79 -5.84 2.90
C ALA A 229 17.40 -6.44 3.15
N ASP A 230 16.37 -5.98 2.41
CA ASP A 230 14.94 -6.33 2.56
C ASP A 230 14.57 -7.81 2.23
N GLY A 231 15.53 -8.73 2.36
CA GLY A 231 15.26 -10.15 2.43
C GLY A 231 15.07 -10.88 1.10
N GLU A 232 15.10 -10.21 -0.05
CA GLU A 232 15.14 -10.84 -1.38
C GLU A 232 16.61 -11.15 -1.77
N PRO A 233 17.09 -12.42 -1.68
CA PRO A 233 18.50 -12.72 -1.92
C PRO A 233 18.94 -12.38 -3.34
N ALA A 234 18.00 -12.38 -4.30
CA ALA A 234 18.24 -12.01 -5.69
C ALA A 234 18.72 -10.56 -5.83
N GLN A 235 18.31 -9.64 -4.94
CA GLN A 235 18.74 -8.23 -4.97
C GLN A 235 20.20 -8.03 -4.57
N GLN A 236 20.80 -8.98 -3.84
CA GLN A 236 22.09 -8.76 -3.18
C GLN A 236 23.25 -8.72 -4.18
N GLY A 237 23.16 -9.47 -5.29
CA GLY A 237 24.09 -9.44 -6.41
C GLY A 237 25.58 -9.29 -6.04
N GLU A 238 26.33 -8.57 -6.88
CA GLU A 238 27.71 -8.12 -6.62
C GLU A 238 27.71 -6.67 -6.09
N LEU A 239 26.92 -6.37 -5.06
CA LEU A 239 26.88 -5.03 -4.47
C LEU A 239 28.12 -4.74 -3.61
N ASP A 240 28.68 -3.55 -3.77
CA ASP A 240 29.70 -3.06 -2.86
C ASP A 240 29.06 -2.60 -1.53
N LYS A 241 29.18 -3.45 -0.50
CA LYS A 241 28.69 -3.14 0.85
C LYS A 241 29.40 -1.94 1.48
N ALA A 242 30.65 -1.64 1.09
CA ALA A 242 31.38 -0.50 1.63
C ALA A 242 30.72 0.84 1.24
N VAL A 243 30.15 0.92 0.03
CA VAL A 243 29.37 2.09 -0.42
C VAL A 243 28.13 2.29 0.45
N GLY A 244 27.37 1.21 0.70
CA GLY A 244 26.18 1.25 1.56
C GLY A 244 26.51 1.58 3.02
N LEU A 245 27.57 0.96 3.55
CA LEU A 245 28.05 1.21 4.91
C LEU A 245 28.52 2.65 5.11
N ALA A 246 29.28 3.20 4.16
CA ALA A 246 29.73 4.59 4.20
C ALA A 246 28.55 5.57 4.15
N ALA A 247 27.56 5.31 3.27
CA ALA A 247 26.35 6.13 3.17
C ALA A 247 25.54 6.10 4.47
N LEU A 248 25.34 4.92 5.07
CA LEU A 248 24.66 4.78 6.35
C LEU A 248 25.41 5.54 7.45
N GLN A 249 26.71 5.30 7.60
CA GLN A 249 27.52 5.95 8.65
C GLN A 249 27.53 7.48 8.51
N ALA A 250 27.66 8.01 7.28
CA ALA A 250 27.57 9.45 7.04
C ALA A 250 26.21 10.01 7.50
N THR A 251 25.14 9.29 7.21
CA THR A 251 23.77 9.70 7.56
C THR A 251 23.51 9.62 9.07
N LEU A 252 23.96 8.58 9.75
CA LEU A 252 23.76 8.40 11.20
C LEU A 252 24.56 9.40 12.05
N ASN A 253 25.72 9.84 11.54
CA ASN A 253 26.61 10.77 12.23
C ASN A 253 26.23 12.26 12.06
N ASP A 254 25.32 12.57 11.12
CA ASP A 254 24.82 13.94 10.89
C ASP A 254 23.31 13.98 11.18
N PRO A 255 22.85 14.64 12.27
CA PRO A 255 21.44 14.74 12.60
C PRO A 255 20.56 15.36 11.50
N ARG A 256 21.11 16.30 10.71
CA ARG A 256 20.38 16.91 9.59
C ARG A 256 20.18 15.90 8.47
N LEU A 257 21.23 15.16 8.10
CA LEU A 257 21.11 14.08 7.11
C LEU A 257 20.19 12.96 7.61
N SER A 258 20.26 12.59 8.88
CA SER A 258 19.34 11.63 9.50
C SER A 258 17.88 12.06 9.32
N ARG A 259 17.57 13.34 9.55
CA ARG A 259 16.21 13.86 9.36
C ARG A 259 15.82 13.88 7.88
N GLU A 260 16.69 14.41 7.03
CA GLU A 260 16.49 14.49 5.57
C GLU A 260 16.34 13.11 4.91
N GLN A 261 16.85 12.02 5.49
CA GLN A 261 16.73 10.65 4.97
C GLN A 261 15.84 9.76 5.84
N SER A 262 15.02 10.36 6.70
CA SER A 262 14.18 9.65 7.67
C SER A 262 13.33 8.54 7.03
N ASP A 263 12.71 8.80 5.87
CA ASP A 263 11.93 7.83 5.10
C ASP A 263 12.73 6.55 4.76
N VAL A 264 14.00 6.71 4.36
CA VAL A 264 14.87 5.58 4.02
C VAL A 264 15.45 4.90 5.27
N LEU A 265 15.73 5.68 6.32
CA LEU A 265 16.30 5.16 7.56
C LEU A 265 15.32 4.29 8.35
N VAL A 266 14.01 4.56 8.26
CA VAL A 266 13.01 3.80 9.03
C VAL A 266 12.54 2.53 8.31
N ALA A 267 12.88 2.35 7.03
CA ALA A 267 12.35 1.28 6.19
C ALA A 267 12.72 -0.14 6.67
N ALA A 268 14.00 -0.40 6.97
CA ALA A 268 14.45 -1.73 7.41
C ALA A 268 15.71 -1.69 8.32
N PRO A 269 15.66 -1.07 9.52
CA PRO A 269 16.86 -0.79 10.32
C PRO A 269 17.62 -2.05 10.72
N ALA A 270 16.93 -3.07 11.23
CA ALA A 270 17.54 -4.32 11.67
C ALA A 270 18.14 -5.12 10.51
N ASP A 271 17.44 -5.21 9.38
CA ASP A 271 17.91 -5.96 8.22
C ASP A 271 19.13 -5.29 7.59
N LEU A 272 19.11 -3.96 7.49
CA LEU A 272 20.25 -3.18 6.99
C LEU A 272 21.50 -3.38 7.84
N VAL A 273 21.37 -3.34 9.17
CA VAL A 273 22.50 -3.61 10.08
C VAL A 273 22.97 -5.05 9.94
N ARG A 274 22.06 -6.02 9.86
CA ARG A 274 22.41 -7.44 9.68
C ARG A 274 23.16 -7.68 8.37
N TRP A 275 22.77 -6.99 7.29
CA TRP A 275 23.36 -7.15 5.97
C TRP A 275 24.72 -6.45 5.84
N LEU A 276 24.87 -5.25 6.40
CA LEU A 276 26.09 -4.44 6.27
C LEU A 276 27.22 -4.86 7.22
N ALA A 277 26.91 -5.27 8.45
CA ALA A 277 27.92 -5.55 9.46
C ALA A 277 28.71 -6.83 9.11
N LYS A 278 30.05 -6.76 9.20
CA LYS A 278 30.94 -7.90 8.94
C LYS A 278 31.09 -8.85 10.13
N ASP A 279 30.93 -8.33 11.34
CA ASP A 279 31.13 -9.05 12.59
C ASP A 279 30.24 -8.50 13.72
N ALA A 280 30.25 -9.17 14.87
CA ALA A 280 29.41 -8.81 16.01
C ALA A 280 29.76 -7.43 16.61
N THR A 281 31.02 -7.01 16.55
CA THR A 281 31.49 -5.72 17.09
C THR A 281 31.01 -4.58 16.20
N GLU A 282 31.16 -4.71 14.89
CA GLU A 282 30.64 -3.73 13.93
C GLU A 282 29.12 -3.66 13.99
N ARG A 283 28.45 -4.81 14.12
CA ARG A 283 27.00 -4.88 14.30
C ARG A 283 26.55 -4.09 15.53
N ALA A 284 27.20 -4.30 16.68
CA ALA A 284 26.88 -3.58 17.91
C ALA A 284 27.09 -2.07 17.77
N ARG A 285 28.21 -1.64 17.17
CA ARG A 285 28.51 -0.22 16.92
C ARG A 285 27.48 0.44 16.01
N LEU A 286 27.13 -0.23 14.90
CA LEU A 286 26.13 0.26 13.95
C LEU A 286 24.75 0.33 14.60
N SER A 287 24.32 -0.71 15.32
CA SER A 287 23.05 -0.69 16.05
C SER A 287 22.96 0.48 17.03
N GLN A 288 24.04 0.77 17.76
CA GLN A 288 24.07 1.88 18.71
C GLN A 288 23.95 3.25 18.02
N ALA A 289 24.72 3.48 16.95
CA ALA A 289 24.65 4.71 16.18
C ALA A 289 23.26 4.90 15.54
N TYR A 290 22.65 3.79 15.10
CA TYR A 290 21.35 3.80 14.45
C TYR A 290 20.22 4.06 15.45
N ASP A 291 20.22 3.41 16.61
CA ASP A 291 19.24 3.67 17.69
C ASP A 291 19.31 5.12 18.18
N ALA A 292 20.51 5.71 18.24
CA ALA A 292 20.66 7.13 18.57
C ALA A 292 19.96 8.03 17.52
N ALA A 293 20.07 7.71 16.23
CA ALA A 293 19.40 8.44 15.16
C ALA A 293 17.88 8.27 15.24
N LEU A 294 17.41 7.03 15.41
CA LEU A 294 16.00 6.72 15.53
C LEU A 294 15.37 7.30 16.80
N THR A 295 16.12 7.43 17.89
CA THR A 295 15.66 8.13 19.12
C THR A 295 15.37 9.60 18.85
N ARG A 296 16.22 10.27 18.06
CA ARG A 296 15.98 11.67 17.65
C ARG A 296 14.75 11.74 16.76
N LEU A 297 14.65 10.89 15.75
CA LEU A 297 13.50 10.87 14.83
C LEU A 297 12.18 10.53 15.55
N SER A 298 12.19 9.61 16.50
CA SER A 298 10.98 9.22 17.25
C SER A 298 10.47 10.30 18.19
N THR A 299 11.25 11.37 18.42
CA THR A 299 10.89 12.50 19.29
C THR A 299 10.89 13.85 18.55
N ASP A 300 11.16 13.86 17.24
CA ASP A 300 11.19 15.06 16.41
C ASP A 300 9.77 15.58 16.14
N ALA A 301 9.42 16.71 16.75
CA ALA A 301 8.10 17.31 16.59
C ALA A 301 7.81 17.84 15.17
N SER A 302 8.83 17.98 14.31
CA SER A 302 8.65 18.34 12.89
C SER A 302 8.16 17.17 12.03
N LEU A 303 8.30 15.94 12.52
CA LEU A 303 7.76 14.74 11.89
C LEU A 303 6.28 14.55 12.23
N SER A 304 5.55 13.83 11.38
CA SER A 304 4.18 13.44 11.72
C SER A 304 4.18 12.41 12.86
N ALA A 305 3.03 12.25 13.52
CA ALA A 305 2.91 11.32 14.63
C ALA A 305 3.16 9.85 14.19
N ILE A 306 2.73 9.50 12.98
CA ILE A 306 3.00 8.20 12.38
C ILE A 306 4.49 8.02 12.08
N ASP A 307 5.18 8.99 11.48
CA ASP A 307 6.62 8.86 11.19
C ASP A 307 7.47 8.71 12.46
N ARG A 308 7.10 9.42 13.54
CA ARG A 308 7.73 9.23 14.86
C ARG A 308 7.50 7.83 15.42
N THR A 309 6.34 7.23 15.16
CA THR A 309 5.99 5.88 15.62
C THR A 309 6.75 4.82 14.80
N ILE A 310 6.88 4.99 13.48
CA ILE A 310 7.70 4.11 12.63
C ILE A 310 9.19 4.18 13.08
N ALA A 311 9.70 5.37 13.41
CA ALA A 311 11.05 5.51 13.95
C ALA A 311 11.22 4.76 15.28
N LEU A 312 10.22 4.80 16.17
CA LEU A 312 10.20 4.03 17.42
C LEU A 312 10.18 2.52 17.15
N HIS A 313 9.39 2.07 16.18
CA HIS A 313 9.37 0.68 15.73
C HIS A 313 10.75 0.24 15.22
N GLY A 314 11.44 1.10 14.47
CA GLY A 314 12.83 0.87 14.07
C GLY A 314 13.76 0.58 15.25
N ARG A 315 13.58 1.28 16.39
CA ARG A 315 14.34 1.00 17.63
C ARG A 315 14.03 -0.37 18.23
N VAL A 316 12.77 -0.76 18.21
CA VAL A 316 12.33 -2.11 18.61
C VAL A 316 12.99 -3.17 17.74
N SER A 317 13.04 -2.97 16.42
CA SER A 317 13.69 -3.89 15.48
C SER A 317 15.19 -4.07 15.79
N LEU A 318 15.91 -2.97 16.08
CA LEU A 318 17.34 -3.00 16.43
C LEU A 318 17.59 -3.68 17.78
N ALA A 319 16.75 -3.40 18.77
CA ALA A 319 16.82 -4.06 20.07
C ALA A 319 16.56 -5.57 19.92
N ARG A 320 15.60 -5.96 19.07
CA ARG A 320 15.32 -7.36 18.78
C ARG A 320 16.47 -8.06 18.04
N LEU A 321 17.16 -7.37 17.14
CA LEU A 321 18.38 -7.88 16.48
C LEU A 321 19.51 -8.17 17.47
N ALA A 322 19.63 -7.35 18.53
CA ALA A 322 20.66 -7.51 19.56
C ALA A 322 20.29 -8.56 20.62
N ALA A 323 19.00 -8.79 20.86
CA ALA A 323 18.50 -9.71 21.87
C ALA A 323 18.48 -11.17 21.38
N PRO A 324 18.77 -12.15 22.25
CA PRO A 324 18.51 -13.55 21.94
C PRO A 324 17.02 -13.79 21.62
N LYS A 325 16.75 -14.78 20.75
CA LYS A 325 15.37 -15.11 20.38
C LYS A 325 14.57 -15.53 21.62
N GLY A 326 13.40 -14.93 21.81
CA GLY A 326 12.50 -15.24 22.92
C GLY A 326 12.77 -14.51 24.23
N THR A 327 13.81 -13.66 24.31
CA THR A 327 14.04 -12.86 25.52
C THR A 327 13.26 -11.54 25.48
N PRO A 328 12.79 -11.03 26.62
CA PRO A 328 12.22 -9.68 26.71
C PRO A 328 13.23 -8.62 26.26
N LEU A 329 12.74 -7.53 25.67
CA LEU A 329 13.55 -6.35 25.35
C LEU A 329 13.83 -5.53 26.63
N PRO A 330 14.80 -4.59 26.61
CA PRO A 330 15.10 -3.75 27.77
C PRO A 330 13.88 -2.98 28.28
N ALA A 331 13.62 -3.03 29.59
CA ALA A 331 12.47 -2.39 30.22
C ALA A 331 12.32 -0.88 29.87
N PRO A 332 13.39 -0.06 29.83
CA PRO A 332 13.27 1.35 29.43
C PRO A 332 12.72 1.55 28.01
N LEU A 333 13.05 0.64 27.08
CA LEU A 333 12.51 0.68 25.72
C LEU A 333 11.03 0.28 25.71
N LEU A 334 10.67 -0.80 26.43
CA LEU A 334 9.26 -1.23 26.54
C LEU A 334 8.38 -0.13 27.16
N ASP A 335 8.85 0.56 28.18
CA ASP A 335 8.14 1.69 28.80
C ASP A 335 7.99 2.87 27.84
N THR A 336 9.03 3.16 27.05
CA THR A 336 8.97 4.16 25.98
C THR A 336 7.92 3.79 24.93
N VAL A 337 7.90 2.52 24.50
CA VAL A 337 6.91 2.00 23.54
C VAL A 337 5.50 2.20 24.04
N ARG A 338 5.17 1.70 25.23
CA ARG A 338 3.82 1.85 25.82
C ARG A 338 3.40 3.31 25.92
N LYS A 339 4.27 4.15 26.47
CA LYS A 339 3.98 5.56 26.69
C LYS A 339 3.73 6.30 25.38
N GLN A 340 4.61 6.11 24.39
CA GLN A 340 4.52 6.83 23.13
C GLN A 340 3.37 6.34 22.25
N VAL A 341 3.13 5.03 22.17
CA VAL A 341 1.98 4.48 21.43
C VAL A 341 0.67 4.97 22.04
N SER A 342 0.53 4.88 23.37
CA SER A 342 -0.66 5.35 24.09
C SER A 342 -0.89 6.86 23.89
N ALA A 343 0.14 7.69 24.08
CA ALA A 343 0.02 9.14 23.89
C ALA A 343 -0.33 9.52 22.45
N THR A 344 0.30 8.87 21.47
CA THR A 344 0.10 9.19 20.05
C THR A 344 -1.29 8.80 19.57
N THR A 345 -1.76 7.61 19.93
CA THR A 345 -3.11 7.12 19.58
C THR A 345 -4.22 7.93 20.26
N GLN A 346 -4.01 8.40 21.49
CA GLN A 346 -4.98 9.27 22.17
C GLN A 346 -5.03 10.69 21.60
N ALA A 347 -3.90 11.21 21.11
CA ALA A 347 -3.81 12.56 20.56
C ALA A 347 -4.32 12.67 19.11
N ALA A 348 -4.38 11.55 18.36
CA ALA A 348 -4.79 11.53 16.97
C ALA A 348 -6.31 11.79 16.82
N THR A 349 -6.66 13.00 16.35
CA THR A 349 -8.06 13.42 16.16
C THR A 349 -8.53 13.26 14.72
N ASN A 350 -7.59 13.31 13.76
CA ASN A 350 -7.87 13.04 12.36
C ASN A 350 -8.10 11.52 12.16
N PRO A 351 -9.22 11.05 11.58
CA PRO A 351 -9.50 9.63 11.44
C PRO A 351 -8.47 8.87 10.61
N TYR A 352 -7.84 9.51 9.62
CA TYR A 352 -6.78 8.88 8.82
C TYR A 352 -5.48 8.74 9.62
N GLU A 353 -5.14 9.77 10.39
CA GLU A 353 -3.97 9.74 11.28
C GLU A 353 -4.18 8.67 12.35
N HIS A 354 -5.35 8.68 13.02
CA HIS A 354 -5.74 7.71 14.05
C HIS A 354 -5.61 6.28 13.54
N ALA A 355 -6.19 5.96 12.39
CA ALA A 355 -6.09 4.62 11.81
C ALA A 355 -4.64 4.21 11.49
N ALA A 356 -3.81 5.13 10.99
CA ALA A 356 -2.41 4.86 10.70
C ALA A 356 -1.60 4.62 11.98
N VAL A 357 -1.74 5.47 13.00
CA VAL A 357 -0.98 5.33 14.26
C VAL A 357 -1.44 4.16 15.12
N VAL A 358 -2.72 3.78 15.06
CA VAL A 358 -3.20 2.56 15.72
C VAL A 358 -2.60 1.32 15.07
N SER A 359 -2.57 1.26 13.73
CA SER A 359 -1.93 0.16 13.02
C SER A 359 -0.45 0.04 13.37
N GLU A 360 0.32 1.12 13.19
CA GLU A 360 1.76 1.12 13.45
C GLU A 360 2.08 0.89 14.93
N GLY A 361 1.27 1.47 15.83
CA GLY A 361 1.42 1.29 17.27
C GLY A 361 1.19 -0.15 17.70
N ALA A 362 0.18 -0.82 17.15
CA ALA A 362 -0.09 -2.23 17.40
C ALA A 362 1.06 -3.12 16.91
N ASP A 363 1.56 -2.88 15.69
CA ASP A 363 2.71 -3.62 15.13
C ASP A 363 3.97 -3.39 15.99
N THR A 364 4.22 -2.15 16.42
CA THR A 364 5.33 -1.80 17.32
C THR A 364 5.24 -2.55 18.66
N LEU A 365 4.04 -2.63 19.26
CA LEU A 365 3.80 -3.36 20.50
C LEU A 365 4.02 -4.87 20.30
N THR A 366 3.52 -5.43 19.20
CA THR A 366 3.69 -6.83 18.83
C THR A 366 5.16 -7.21 18.69
N ASP A 367 5.95 -6.43 17.96
CA ASP A 367 7.37 -6.71 17.75
C ASP A 367 8.22 -6.47 19.02
N ALA A 368 7.74 -5.61 19.92
CA ALA A 368 8.28 -5.45 21.26
C ALA A 368 7.98 -6.66 22.18
N GLY A 369 7.07 -7.55 21.78
CA GLY A 369 6.58 -8.68 22.56
C GLY A 369 5.49 -8.31 23.57
N LEU A 370 4.85 -7.15 23.39
CA LEU A 370 3.78 -6.61 24.22
C LEU A 370 2.41 -6.96 23.64
N TYR A 371 2.15 -8.26 23.46
CA TYR A 371 0.95 -8.72 22.75
C TYR A 371 -0.36 -8.32 23.43
N ASP A 372 -0.41 -8.28 24.76
CA ASP A 372 -1.63 -7.90 25.49
C ASP A 372 -1.93 -6.40 25.34
N ASP A 373 -0.90 -5.56 25.32
CA ASP A 373 -1.03 -4.12 25.04
C ASP A 373 -1.48 -3.90 23.58
N SER A 374 -0.95 -4.69 22.64
CA SER A 374 -1.34 -4.68 21.22
C SER A 374 -2.79 -5.11 21.03
N ASP A 375 -3.21 -6.22 21.65
CA ASP A 375 -4.59 -6.71 21.57
C ASP A 375 -5.58 -5.71 22.15
N ALA A 376 -5.26 -5.12 23.32
CA ALA A 376 -6.11 -4.10 23.93
C ALA A 376 -6.30 -2.87 23.01
N LEU A 377 -5.23 -2.43 22.34
CA LEU A 377 -5.29 -1.34 21.37
C LEU A 377 -6.14 -1.70 20.15
N LEU A 378 -5.93 -2.88 19.57
CA LEU A 378 -6.65 -3.36 18.38
C LEU A 378 -8.14 -3.59 18.66
N GLU A 379 -8.47 -4.23 19.78
CA GLU A 379 -9.86 -4.50 20.20
C GLU A 379 -10.64 -3.20 20.45
N ALA A 380 -10.01 -2.20 21.07
CA ALA A 380 -10.60 -0.89 21.28
C ALA A 380 -10.92 -0.14 19.97
N GLU A 381 -10.18 -0.44 18.89
CA GLU A 381 -10.38 0.18 17.58
C GLU A 381 -11.46 -0.49 16.73
N LEU A 382 -11.74 -1.79 16.95
CA LEU A 382 -12.74 -2.55 16.18
C LEU A 382 -14.10 -1.84 16.01
N PRO A 383 -14.75 -1.28 17.07
CA PRO A 383 -16.05 -0.64 16.91
C PRO A 383 -15.98 0.74 16.23
N ARG A 384 -14.79 1.34 16.11
CA ARG A 384 -14.59 2.68 15.53
C ARG A 384 -14.19 2.63 14.06
N SER A 385 -13.54 1.55 13.65
CA SER A 385 -12.96 1.40 12.33
C SER A 385 -14.01 1.07 11.26
N SER A 386 -13.90 1.71 10.09
CA SER A 386 -14.64 1.30 8.89
C SER A 386 -14.06 0.04 8.23
N THR A 387 -12.88 -0.40 8.66
CA THR A 387 -12.19 -1.60 8.14
C THR A 387 -11.70 -2.49 9.29
N PRO A 388 -12.59 -2.98 10.17
CA PRO A 388 -12.21 -3.68 11.39
C PRO A 388 -11.51 -5.02 11.10
N TYR A 389 -11.79 -5.63 9.94
CA TYR A 389 -11.13 -6.85 9.47
C TYR A 389 -9.60 -6.70 9.35
N TYR A 390 -9.09 -5.49 9.12
CA TYR A 390 -7.65 -5.24 9.11
C TYR A 390 -7.05 -5.48 10.49
N PHE A 391 -7.61 -4.84 11.53
CA PHE A 391 -7.17 -4.97 12.92
C PHE A 391 -7.40 -6.38 13.49
N MET A 392 -8.48 -7.07 13.09
CA MET A 392 -8.69 -8.49 13.40
C MET A 392 -7.55 -9.39 12.89
N SER A 393 -6.88 -9.00 11.80
CA SER A 393 -5.72 -9.75 11.28
C SER A 393 -4.50 -9.60 12.19
N GLY A 394 -4.32 -8.43 12.83
CA GLY A 394 -3.32 -8.20 13.87
C GLY A 394 -3.59 -9.06 15.11
N LEU A 395 -4.84 -9.11 15.58
CA LEU A 395 -5.26 -9.99 16.69
C LEU A 395 -4.98 -11.46 16.37
N ALA A 396 -5.25 -11.89 15.14
CA ALA A 396 -4.91 -13.24 14.68
C ALA A 396 -3.40 -13.52 14.69
N ALA A 397 -2.59 -12.54 14.29
CA ALA A 397 -1.13 -12.64 14.30
C ALA A 397 -0.58 -12.71 15.73
N ASN A 398 -1.09 -11.90 16.66
CA ASN A 398 -0.72 -11.92 18.08
C ASN A 398 -1.07 -13.27 18.74
N ALA A 399 -2.29 -13.76 18.52
CA ALA A 399 -2.71 -15.08 19.01
C ALA A 399 -1.79 -16.19 18.47
N LYS A 400 -1.47 -16.14 17.17
CA LYS A 400 -0.54 -17.09 16.53
C LYS A 400 0.86 -17.01 17.15
N ALA A 401 1.37 -15.80 17.40
CA ALA A 401 2.69 -15.59 18.00
C ALA A 401 2.78 -16.14 19.44
N ARG A 402 1.68 -16.09 20.20
CA ARG A 402 1.56 -16.74 21.52
C ARG A 402 1.34 -18.26 21.46
N GLY A 403 1.19 -18.84 20.27
CA GLY A 403 0.90 -20.27 20.09
C GLY A 403 -0.56 -20.65 20.27
N ASP A 404 -1.47 -19.68 20.43
CA ASP A 404 -2.91 -19.91 20.50
C ASP A 404 -3.50 -20.09 19.10
N LYS A 405 -3.39 -21.32 18.59
CA LYS A 405 -3.88 -21.70 17.25
C LYS A 405 -5.39 -21.50 17.10
N ALA A 406 -6.16 -21.76 18.16
CA ALA A 406 -7.61 -21.70 18.11
C ALA A 406 -8.10 -20.25 18.00
N ALA A 407 -7.59 -19.36 18.86
CA ALA A 407 -7.91 -17.93 18.79
C ALA A 407 -7.41 -17.30 17.48
N ALA A 408 -6.22 -17.69 16.99
CA ALA A 408 -5.71 -17.20 15.71
C ALA A 408 -6.66 -17.55 14.55
N LEU A 409 -7.11 -18.81 14.45
CA LEU A 409 -8.04 -19.24 13.41
C LEU A 409 -9.40 -18.56 13.52
N GLU A 410 -9.86 -18.31 14.73
CA GLU A 410 -11.12 -17.59 14.96
C GLU A 410 -11.03 -16.12 14.52
N TRP A 411 -9.94 -15.43 14.84
CA TRP A 411 -9.72 -14.06 14.38
C TRP A 411 -9.56 -13.97 12.86
N TYR A 412 -8.85 -14.91 12.21
CA TYR A 412 -8.79 -14.95 10.75
C TYR A 412 -10.17 -15.17 10.11
N ARG A 413 -11.02 -16.01 10.73
CA ARG A 413 -12.41 -16.23 10.28
C ARG A 413 -13.21 -14.94 10.37
N LYS A 414 -13.23 -14.29 11.55
CA LYS A 414 -13.91 -13.01 11.78
C LYS A 414 -13.44 -11.93 10.79
N ALA A 415 -12.12 -11.84 10.58
CA ALA A 415 -11.54 -10.91 9.62
C ALA A 415 -12.07 -11.16 8.20
N TYR A 416 -12.05 -12.41 7.73
CA TYR A 416 -12.55 -12.78 6.41
C TYR A 416 -14.04 -12.46 6.25
N GLU A 417 -14.87 -12.82 7.23
CA GLU A 417 -16.31 -12.57 7.18
C GLU A 417 -16.67 -11.08 7.20
N ALA A 418 -15.91 -10.27 7.92
CA ALA A 418 -16.10 -8.82 8.01
C ALA A 418 -15.57 -8.04 6.79
N THR A 419 -14.87 -8.69 5.85
CA THR A 419 -14.37 -8.01 4.64
C THR A 419 -15.50 -7.55 3.73
N SER A 420 -15.31 -6.36 3.15
CA SER A 420 -16.11 -5.82 2.06
C SER A 420 -15.24 -5.54 0.84
N GLY A 421 -15.83 -5.56 -0.36
CA GLY A 421 -15.10 -5.44 -1.62
C GLY A 421 -14.57 -6.78 -2.15
N SER A 422 -14.63 -6.97 -3.47
CA SER A 422 -14.31 -8.26 -4.08
C SER A 422 -12.83 -8.62 -3.98
N ALA A 423 -11.93 -7.64 -4.11
CA ALA A 423 -10.48 -7.90 -4.10
C ALA A 423 -9.98 -8.17 -2.68
N THR A 424 -10.44 -7.37 -1.72
CA THR A 424 -10.17 -7.54 -0.30
C THR A 424 -10.68 -8.87 0.22
N ARG A 425 -11.89 -9.28 -0.14
CA ARG A 425 -12.44 -10.58 0.27
C ARG A 425 -11.62 -11.76 -0.25
N LEU A 426 -11.17 -11.73 -1.50
CA LEU A 426 -10.26 -12.74 -2.05
C LEU A 426 -8.91 -12.77 -1.32
N ARG A 427 -8.32 -11.60 -1.05
CA ARG A 427 -7.05 -11.47 -0.34
C ARG A 427 -7.12 -12.01 1.09
N TRP A 428 -8.18 -11.70 1.84
CA TRP A 428 -8.36 -12.19 3.21
C TRP A 428 -8.71 -13.67 3.24
N GLY A 429 -9.52 -14.15 2.30
CA GLY A 429 -9.82 -15.58 2.17
C GLY A 429 -8.57 -16.42 1.88
N ALA A 430 -7.69 -15.95 0.99
CA ALA A 430 -6.40 -16.60 0.73
C ALA A 430 -5.49 -16.61 1.97
N THR A 431 -5.49 -15.53 2.76
CA THR A 431 -4.75 -15.47 4.03
C THR A 431 -5.33 -16.39 5.09
N TYR A 432 -6.66 -16.49 5.19
CA TYR A 432 -7.32 -17.40 6.11
C TYR A 432 -7.01 -18.85 5.76
N LEU A 433 -7.11 -19.24 4.48
CA LEU A 433 -6.77 -20.58 4.02
C LEU A 433 -5.32 -20.95 4.34
N ALA A 434 -4.36 -20.07 4.02
CA ALA A 434 -2.94 -20.32 4.28
C ALA A 434 -2.67 -20.55 5.78
N ASN A 435 -3.32 -19.78 6.65
CA ASN A 435 -3.19 -19.96 8.09
C ASN A 435 -3.94 -21.20 8.60
N ALA A 436 -5.08 -21.58 8.00
CA ALA A 436 -5.78 -22.83 8.31
C ALA A 436 -4.90 -24.04 8.02
N VAL A 437 -4.28 -24.09 6.83
CA VAL A 437 -3.31 -25.13 6.44
C VAL A 437 -2.15 -25.21 7.43
N THR A 438 -1.64 -24.06 7.89
CA THR A 438 -0.50 -24.01 8.83
C THR A 438 -0.88 -24.41 10.25
N LEU A 439 -2.02 -23.94 10.76
CA LEU A 439 -2.39 -24.04 12.18
C LEU A 439 -3.22 -25.28 12.49
N ALA A 440 -3.99 -25.78 11.53
CA ALA A 440 -4.85 -26.96 11.67
C ALA A 440 -4.79 -27.85 10.40
N PRO A 441 -3.61 -28.38 10.02
CA PRO A 441 -3.43 -29.14 8.78
C PRO A 441 -4.29 -30.41 8.71
N ASP A 442 -4.67 -30.99 9.85
CA ASP A 442 -5.49 -32.21 9.88
C ASP A 442 -7.01 -31.92 9.79
N ASP A 443 -7.44 -30.66 9.92
CA ASP A 443 -8.84 -30.24 9.79
C ASP A 443 -9.22 -30.03 8.32
N SER A 444 -9.31 -31.14 7.58
CA SER A 444 -9.56 -31.13 6.13
C SER A 444 -10.91 -30.49 5.80
N THR A 445 -11.94 -30.72 6.63
CA THR A 445 -13.28 -30.14 6.47
C THR A 445 -13.23 -28.61 6.51
N ARG A 446 -12.51 -28.02 7.48
CA ARG A 446 -12.34 -26.57 7.57
C ARG A 446 -11.61 -26.03 6.35
N ILE A 447 -10.48 -26.63 5.98
CA ILE A 447 -9.64 -26.14 4.87
C ILE A 447 -10.41 -26.19 3.55
N GLU A 448 -11.11 -27.30 3.28
CA GLU A 448 -11.97 -27.44 2.10
C GLU A 448 -13.13 -26.42 2.10
N GLY A 449 -13.77 -26.20 3.24
CA GLY A 449 -14.84 -25.20 3.40
C GLY A 449 -14.36 -23.77 3.11
N ILE A 450 -13.18 -23.40 3.62
CA ILE A 450 -12.57 -22.09 3.35
C ILE A 450 -12.26 -21.94 1.86
N ALA A 451 -11.61 -22.94 1.24
CA ALA A 451 -11.28 -22.91 -0.17
C ALA A 451 -12.54 -22.78 -1.04
N SER A 452 -13.60 -23.53 -0.72
CA SER A 452 -14.90 -23.45 -1.40
C SER A 452 -15.51 -22.04 -1.28
N GLY A 453 -15.45 -21.44 -0.09
CA GLY A 453 -15.88 -20.06 0.15
C GLY A 453 -15.13 -19.04 -0.71
N VAL A 454 -13.80 -19.19 -0.84
CA VAL A 454 -12.98 -18.34 -1.72
C VAL A 454 -13.39 -18.52 -3.18
N LEU A 455 -13.57 -19.76 -3.65
CA LEU A 455 -13.96 -20.02 -5.04
C LEU A 455 -15.36 -19.52 -5.39
N ASN A 456 -16.29 -19.56 -4.44
CA ASN A 456 -17.60 -18.91 -4.59
C ASN A 456 -17.44 -17.40 -4.81
N GLN A 457 -16.54 -16.75 -4.07
CA GLN A 457 -16.24 -15.32 -4.28
C GLN A 457 -15.60 -15.06 -5.64
N VAL A 458 -14.71 -15.94 -6.12
CA VAL A 458 -14.11 -15.85 -7.46
C VAL A 458 -15.21 -15.85 -8.52
N GLY A 459 -16.18 -16.77 -8.42
CA GLY A 459 -17.30 -16.85 -9.35
C GLY A 459 -18.21 -15.61 -9.39
N GLN A 460 -18.16 -14.77 -8.36
CA GLN A 460 -18.90 -13.50 -8.26
C GLN A 460 -18.07 -12.29 -8.67
N THR A 461 -16.77 -12.46 -8.93
CA THR A 461 -15.83 -11.36 -9.17
C THR A 461 -15.47 -11.30 -10.64
N ARG A 462 -15.93 -10.27 -11.36
CA ARG A 462 -15.74 -10.14 -12.82
C ARG A 462 -14.29 -10.20 -13.28
N ASN A 463 -13.38 -9.62 -12.51
CA ASN A 463 -11.94 -9.52 -12.79
C ASN A 463 -11.11 -10.35 -11.79
N ALA A 464 -11.56 -11.57 -11.45
CA ALA A 464 -10.97 -12.39 -10.40
C ALA A 464 -9.55 -12.89 -10.74
N PHE A 465 -9.18 -12.93 -12.02
CA PHE A 465 -7.89 -13.50 -12.47
C PHE A 465 -6.88 -12.43 -12.89
N TYR A 466 -7.08 -11.18 -12.48
CA TYR A 466 -6.16 -10.07 -12.72
C TYR A 466 -5.45 -9.62 -11.44
N GLY A 467 -4.27 -9.04 -11.58
CA GLY A 467 -3.59 -8.23 -10.58
C GLY A 467 -3.43 -8.93 -9.23
N ALA A 468 -3.86 -8.26 -8.15
CA ALA A 468 -3.80 -8.80 -6.79
C ALA A 468 -4.73 -9.99 -6.58
N ASN A 469 -5.87 -10.06 -7.29
CA ASN A 469 -6.78 -11.20 -7.19
C ASN A 469 -6.10 -12.48 -7.68
N ARG A 470 -5.43 -12.42 -8.85
CA ARG A 470 -4.62 -13.52 -9.36
C ARG A 470 -3.55 -13.97 -8.37
N ARG A 471 -2.84 -13.02 -7.73
CA ARG A 471 -1.83 -13.34 -6.72
C ARG A 471 -2.43 -14.03 -5.49
N ALA A 472 -3.59 -13.60 -5.02
CA ALA A 472 -4.30 -14.24 -3.93
C ALA A 472 -4.69 -15.69 -4.29
N LEU A 473 -5.19 -15.92 -5.50
CA LEU A 473 -5.53 -17.27 -5.97
C LEU A 473 -4.30 -18.16 -6.18
N SER A 474 -3.20 -17.58 -6.67
CA SER A 474 -1.93 -18.30 -6.79
C SER A 474 -1.47 -18.78 -5.40
N LYS A 475 -1.59 -17.92 -4.38
CA LYS A 475 -1.29 -18.31 -2.99
C LYS A 475 -2.20 -19.45 -2.51
N VAL A 476 -3.49 -19.41 -2.83
CA VAL A 476 -4.43 -20.52 -2.52
C VAL A 476 -3.94 -21.83 -3.12
N VAL A 477 -3.64 -21.85 -4.42
CA VAL A 477 -3.17 -23.07 -5.09
C VAL A 477 -1.84 -23.55 -4.53
N THR A 478 -0.87 -22.67 -4.33
CA THR A 478 0.42 -23.04 -3.71
C THR A 478 0.23 -23.67 -2.33
N GLN A 479 -0.70 -23.15 -1.52
CA GLN A 479 -0.99 -23.74 -0.20
C GLN A 479 -1.67 -25.10 -0.31
N LEU A 480 -2.58 -25.30 -1.25
CA LEU A 480 -3.22 -26.61 -1.48
C LEU A 480 -2.22 -27.67 -1.93
N VAL A 481 -1.32 -27.33 -2.87
CA VAL A 481 -0.24 -28.22 -3.33
C VAL A 481 0.67 -28.58 -2.17
N GLN A 482 1.09 -27.58 -1.39
CA GLN A 482 1.97 -27.80 -0.25
C GLN A 482 1.29 -28.62 0.85
N TRP A 483 -0.01 -28.41 1.09
CA TRP A 483 -0.80 -29.15 2.06
C TRP A 483 -0.89 -30.64 1.68
N ASN A 484 -1.09 -30.95 0.39
CA ASN A 484 -1.20 -32.32 -0.11
C ASN A 484 0.12 -32.94 -0.59
N LYS A 485 1.28 -32.38 -0.21
CA LYS A 485 2.59 -32.86 -0.69
C LYS A 485 2.86 -34.34 -0.39
N ASP A 486 2.26 -34.88 0.66
CA ASP A 486 2.38 -36.29 1.07
C ASP A 486 1.20 -37.17 0.62
N GLY A 487 0.24 -36.62 -0.14
CA GLY A 487 -0.94 -37.31 -0.62
C GLY A 487 -2.06 -37.54 0.41
N ARG A 488 -1.87 -37.16 1.69
CA ARG A 488 -2.88 -37.43 2.75
C ARG A 488 -4.18 -36.67 2.56
N HIS A 489 -4.18 -35.60 1.78
CA HIS A 489 -5.31 -34.69 1.61
C HIS A 489 -5.89 -34.73 0.18
N GLU A 490 -5.57 -35.77 -0.59
CA GLU A 490 -5.86 -35.86 -2.02
C GLU A 490 -7.37 -35.74 -2.33
N GLY A 491 -8.23 -36.33 -1.50
CA GLY A 491 -9.68 -36.23 -1.66
C GLY A 491 -10.20 -34.80 -1.56
N ALA A 492 -9.75 -34.05 -0.54
CA ALA A 492 -10.14 -32.66 -0.34
C ALA A 492 -9.59 -31.76 -1.45
N VAL A 493 -8.32 -31.95 -1.85
CA VAL A 493 -7.72 -31.18 -2.95
C VAL A 493 -8.44 -31.44 -4.28
N LYS A 494 -8.76 -32.69 -4.62
CA LYS A 494 -9.54 -33.02 -5.82
C LYS A 494 -10.91 -32.36 -5.82
N SER A 495 -11.59 -32.30 -4.67
CA SER A 495 -12.87 -31.60 -4.52
C SER A 495 -12.73 -30.10 -4.83
N VAL A 496 -11.75 -29.43 -4.22
CA VAL A 496 -11.47 -28.00 -4.46
C VAL A 496 -11.08 -27.73 -5.92
N VAL A 497 -10.24 -28.57 -6.51
CA VAL A 497 -9.83 -28.46 -7.93
C VAL A 497 -11.05 -28.54 -8.84
N LYS A 498 -11.98 -29.48 -8.61
CA LYS A 498 -13.21 -29.60 -9.40
C LYS A 498 -14.08 -28.33 -9.31
N GLN A 499 -14.18 -27.73 -8.13
CA GLN A 499 -14.88 -26.45 -7.96
C GLN A 499 -14.18 -25.32 -8.74
N PHE A 500 -12.84 -25.27 -8.69
CA PHE A 500 -12.03 -24.30 -9.40
C PHE A 500 -12.25 -24.41 -10.92
N GLU A 501 -12.22 -25.63 -11.47
CA GLU A 501 -12.51 -25.89 -12.88
C GLU A 501 -13.92 -25.45 -13.28
N GLY A 502 -14.90 -25.66 -12.39
CA GLY A 502 -16.26 -25.18 -12.58
C GLY A 502 -16.37 -23.65 -12.63
N VAL A 503 -15.48 -22.93 -11.93
CA VAL A 503 -15.35 -21.47 -12.05
C VAL A 503 -14.70 -21.09 -13.39
N CYS A 504 -13.62 -21.75 -13.79
CA CYS A 504 -12.97 -21.50 -15.08
C CYS A 504 -13.93 -21.70 -16.26
N GLY A 505 -14.73 -22.77 -16.24
CA GLY A 505 -15.68 -23.08 -17.30
C GLY A 505 -16.86 -22.10 -17.44
N LYS A 506 -17.08 -21.23 -16.44
CA LYS A 506 -18.11 -20.18 -16.48
C LYS A 506 -17.58 -18.83 -16.97
N LEU A 507 -16.27 -18.69 -17.17
CA LEU A 507 -15.68 -17.46 -17.69
C LEU A 507 -16.09 -17.23 -19.15
N PRO A 508 -16.26 -15.96 -19.58
CA PRO A 508 -16.65 -15.66 -20.96
C PRO A 508 -15.63 -16.22 -21.97
N ALA A 509 -16.13 -16.80 -23.07
CA ALA A 509 -15.28 -17.30 -24.14
C ALA A 509 -14.45 -16.16 -24.77
N GLY A 510 -13.15 -16.38 -24.92
CA GLY A 510 -12.21 -15.36 -25.45
C GLY A 510 -11.71 -14.34 -24.42
N ASP A 511 -12.15 -14.41 -23.16
CA ASP A 511 -11.58 -13.61 -22.08
C ASP A 511 -10.18 -14.17 -21.69
N PRO A 512 -9.12 -13.34 -21.65
CA PRO A 512 -7.79 -13.76 -21.17
C PRO A 512 -7.77 -14.41 -19.77
N GLN A 513 -8.80 -14.16 -18.95
CA GLN A 513 -8.96 -14.81 -17.65
C GLN A 513 -9.10 -16.33 -17.76
N THR A 514 -9.65 -16.87 -18.86
CA THR A 514 -9.88 -18.31 -19.02
C THR A 514 -8.56 -19.09 -19.03
N SER A 515 -7.57 -18.66 -19.83
CA SER A 515 -6.23 -19.28 -19.82
C SER A 515 -5.60 -19.15 -18.44
N THR A 516 -5.63 -17.94 -17.88
CA THR A 516 -5.05 -17.65 -16.55
C THR A 516 -5.64 -18.55 -15.47
N CYS A 517 -6.95 -18.78 -15.49
CA CYS A 517 -7.65 -19.65 -14.55
C CYS A 517 -7.18 -21.10 -14.68
N HIS A 518 -7.11 -21.62 -15.90
CA HIS A 518 -6.67 -22.99 -16.15
C HIS A 518 -5.21 -23.21 -15.79
N ASP A 519 -4.32 -22.27 -16.15
CA ASP A 519 -2.89 -22.35 -15.85
C ASP A 519 -2.64 -22.34 -14.35
N LEU A 520 -3.39 -21.50 -13.62
CA LEU A 520 -3.21 -21.32 -12.18
C LEU A 520 -3.54 -22.57 -11.38
N ILE A 521 -4.50 -23.39 -11.80
CA ILE A 521 -4.91 -24.60 -11.08
C ILE A 521 -4.10 -25.85 -11.46
N GLN A 522 -3.38 -25.86 -12.59
CA GLN A 522 -2.63 -27.04 -13.05
C GLN A 522 -1.71 -27.66 -11.98
N PRO A 523 -0.97 -26.88 -11.17
CA PRO A 523 -0.07 -27.46 -10.17
C PRO A 523 -0.77 -28.32 -9.11
N ALA A 524 -2.06 -28.09 -8.83
CA ALA A 524 -2.84 -28.90 -7.87
C ALA A 524 -3.49 -30.14 -8.50
N LYS A 525 -3.36 -30.30 -9.83
CA LYS A 525 -3.83 -31.47 -10.58
C LYS A 525 -2.75 -32.54 -10.74
N ALA A 526 -1.49 -32.09 -10.75
CA ALA A 526 -0.30 -32.94 -10.76
C ALA A 526 -0.07 -33.54 -9.38
#